data_AF-A0A8T1ETM9-F1
#
_entry.id   AF-A0A8T1ETM9-F1
#
_cell.length_a   1.000
_cell.length_b   1.000
_cell.length_c   1.000
_cell.angle_alpha   90.00
_cell.angle_beta   90.00
_cell.angle_gamma   90.00
#
_symmetry.space_group_name_H-M   'P 1'
#
loop_
_entity.id
_entity.type
_entity.pdbx_description
1 polymer ?
#
loop_
_entity_poly.entity_id
_entity_poly.type
_entity_poly.pdbx_seq_one_letter_code
_entity_poly.pdbx_strand_id
1 'polypeptide(L)'
;MVDEMYADINNPENANDEYFSSRTILTTANAVVQRINEAVAQRLEGVSQKYLSTDSVEEDEEVNFFEQEVLHTVNTNGIPPYKLTLKKGAPIMMMRNLNPELGPYNGTRLRIVELKSHVIHATIMAGERKGQHVLIPRIVFISDGDSREFPFRLRR
;
A
#
# COMPACT_ATOMS: atom_id res chain seq x y z
N MET A 1 22.55 -4.76 -2.43
CA MET A 1 21.54 -3.67 -2.40
C MET A 1 20.46 -3.87 -1.35
N VAL A 2 19.43 -4.72 -1.54
CA VAL A 2 18.35 -4.88 -0.53
C VAL A 2 18.90 -5.45 0.78
N ASP A 3 19.75 -6.47 0.70
CA ASP A 3 20.36 -7.09 1.89
C ASP A 3 21.27 -6.15 2.67
N GLU A 4 21.98 -5.26 1.98
CA GLU A 4 22.85 -4.27 2.63
C GLU A 4 22.04 -3.12 3.24
N MET A 5 21.01 -2.65 2.54
CA MET A 5 20.18 -1.54 3.03
C MET A 5 19.30 -1.97 4.20
N TYR A 6 18.76 -3.18 4.13
CA TYR A 6 17.80 -3.72 5.07
C TYR A 6 18.36 -4.92 5.85
N ALA A 7 19.65 -4.90 6.19
CA ALA A 7 20.33 -5.99 6.90
C ALA A 7 19.66 -6.33 8.25
N ASP A 8 19.34 -5.30 9.02
CA ASP A 8 18.70 -5.41 10.34
C ASP A 8 17.16 -5.39 10.31
N ILE A 9 16.52 -5.67 9.18
CA ILE A 9 15.06 -5.51 9.02
C ILE A 9 14.22 -6.34 9.99
N ASN A 10 14.78 -7.43 10.52
CA ASN A 10 14.13 -8.31 11.51
C ASN A 10 14.66 -8.12 12.94
N ASN A 11 15.63 -7.23 13.17
CA ASN A 11 16.13 -6.96 14.51
C ASN A 11 15.19 -5.97 15.20
N PRO A 12 14.44 -6.35 16.26
CA PRO A 12 13.45 -5.49 16.88
C PRO A 12 14.03 -4.25 17.57
N GLU A 13 15.31 -4.25 17.97
CA GLU A 13 15.97 -3.09 18.56
C GLU A 13 16.29 -2.03 17.49
N ASN A 14 16.59 -2.47 16.28
CA ASN A 14 17.02 -1.62 15.18
C ASN A 14 15.87 -1.26 14.21
N ALA A 15 14.95 -2.19 13.90
CA ALA A 15 13.89 -2.05 12.90
C ALA A 15 12.72 -1.16 13.36
N ASN A 16 13.04 0.06 13.78
CA ASN A 16 12.10 1.08 14.25
C ASN A 16 11.79 2.13 13.16
N ASP A 17 10.94 3.10 13.49
CA ASP A 17 10.53 4.17 12.57
C ASP A 17 11.73 4.97 12.00
N GLU A 18 12.81 5.10 12.77
CA GLU A 18 14.01 5.84 12.36
C GLU A 18 14.85 5.05 11.35
N TYR A 19 14.98 3.74 11.58
CA TYR A 19 15.66 2.84 10.67
C TYR A 19 15.03 2.84 9.29
N PHE A 20 13.69 2.74 9.21
CA PHE A 20 12.99 2.76 7.93
C PHE A 20 12.90 4.17 7.32
N SER A 21 12.79 5.23 8.12
CA SER A 21 12.69 6.60 7.57
C SER A 21 13.99 7.09 6.93
N SER A 22 15.14 6.64 7.44
CA SER A 22 16.48 6.98 6.92
C SER A 22 16.89 6.17 5.68
N ARG A 23 16.10 5.17 5.26
CA ARG A 23 16.42 4.27 4.15
C ARG A 23 15.38 4.37 3.04
N THR A 24 15.80 4.53 1.80
CA THR A 24 14.92 4.52 0.63
C THR A 24 15.70 4.07 -0.59
N ILE A 25 15.10 3.18 -1.38
CA ILE A 25 15.65 2.73 -2.65
C ILE A 25 14.84 3.40 -3.76
N LEU A 26 15.49 4.21 -4.57
CA LEU A 26 14.88 4.90 -5.72
C LEU A 26 15.31 4.21 -7.00
N THR A 27 14.34 3.98 -7.90
CA THR A 27 14.61 3.43 -9.24
C THR A 27 13.75 4.15 -10.27
N THR A 28 14.15 4.09 -11.53
CA THR A 28 13.48 4.80 -12.63
C THR A 28 12.23 4.09 -13.18
N ALA A 29 12.00 2.82 -12.81
CA ALA A 29 10.93 2.00 -13.39
C ALA A 29 10.05 1.36 -12.31
N ASN A 30 8.73 1.55 -12.40
CA ASN A 30 7.76 0.99 -11.44
C ASN A 30 7.82 -0.54 -11.36
N ALA A 31 8.10 -1.23 -12.47
CA ALA A 31 8.28 -2.68 -12.48
C ALA A 31 9.46 -3.13 -11.60
N VAL A 32 10.54 -2.33 -11.53
CA VAL A 32 11.69 -2.60 -10.67
C VAL A 32 11.36 -2.26 -9.21
N VAL A 33 10.65 -1.15 -8.97
CA VAL A 33 10.12 -0.81 -7.63
C VAL A 33 9.29 -1.96 -7.06
N GLN A 34 8.39 -2.55 -7.86
CA GLN A 34 7.55 -3.64 -7.40
C GLN A 34 8.37 -4.88 -7.00
N ARG A 35 9.35 -5.28 -7.82
CA ARG A 35 10.26 -6.39 -7.49
C ARG A 35 11.05 -6.14 -6.21
N ILE A 36 11.51 -4.91 -5.99
CA ILE A 36 12.24 -4.53 -4.77
C ILE A 36 11.30 -4.57 -3.55
N ASN A 37 10.10 -4.02 -3.67
CA ASN A 37 9.10 -4.04 -2.59
C ASN A 37 8.73 -5.47 -2.21
N GLU A 38 8.52 -6.35 -3.19
CA GLU A 38 8.27 -7.77 -2.96
C GLU A 38 9.46 -8.46 -2.28
N ALA A 39 10.69 -8.18 -2.73
CA ALA A 39 11.90 -8.72 -2.14
C ALA A 39 12.10 -8.27 -0.67
N VAL A 40 11.77 -7.02 -0.34
CA VAL A 40 11.80 -6.50 1.04
C VAL A 40 10.70 -7.16 1.88
N ALA A 41 9.48 -7.26 1.35
CA ALA A 41 8.36 -7.89 2.05
C ALA A 41 8.60 -9.39 2.33
N GLN A 42 9.29 -10.10 1.45
CA GLN A 42 9.66 -11.50 1.65
C GLN A 42 10.67 -11.69 2.79
N ARG A 43 11.59 -10.74 3.00
CA ARG A 43 12.60 -10.77 4.06
C ARG A 43 12.05 -10.50 5.46
N LEU A 44 11.00 -9.68 5.54
CA LEU A 44 10.33 -9.41 6.81
C LEU A 44 9.80 -10.70 7.42
N GLU A 45 10.19 -10.98 8.65
CA GLU A 45 9.62 -12.07 9.43
C GLU A 45 8.19 -11.75 9.88
N GLY A 46 7.44 -12.79 10.21
CA GLY A 46 6.07 -12.67 10.71
C GLY A 46 4.98 -13.03 9.70
N VAL A 47 3.76 -13.07 10.22
CA VAL A 47 2.58 -13.52 9.49
C VAL A 47 2.16 -12.47 8.47
N SER A 48 1.97 -12.92 7.23
CA SER A 48 1.41 -12.07 6.18
C SER A 48 -0.10 -12.04 6.29
N GLN A 49 -0.69 -10.84 6.23
CA GLN A 49 -2.13 -10.66 6.12
C GLN A 49 -2.48 -10.20 4.71
N LYS A 50 -3.51 -10.84 4.14
CA LYS A 50 -4.01 -10.53 2.81
C LYS A 50 -5.30 -9.71 2.94
N TYR A 51 -5.37 -8.64 2.18
CA TYR A 51 -6.57 -7.84 1.98
C TYR A 51 -6.96 -7.98 0.51
N LEU A 52 -8.12 -8.56 0.27
CA LEU A 52 -8.74 -8.61 -1.05
C LEU A 52 -9.59 -7.37 -1.21
N SER A 53 -9.58 -6.74 -2.38
CA SER A 53 -10.47 -5.64 -2.68
C SER A 53 -11.85 -6.14 -3.12
N THR A 54 -12.76 -5.19 -3.34
CA THR A 54 -14.11 -5.47 -3.85
C THR A 54 -14.27 -4.61 -5.09
N ASP A 55 -14.20 -5.25 -6.26
CA ASP A 55 -14.08 -4.55 -7.52
C ASP A 55 -15.43 -4.44 -8.23
N SER A 56 -15.72 -3.27 -8.77
CA SER A 56 -16.89 -3.00 -9.60
C SER A 56 -16.56 -1.99 -10.69
N VAL A 57 -17.48 -1.83 -11.64
CA VAL A 57 -17.42 -0.74 -12.63
C VAL A 57 -18.29 0.42 -12.12
N GLU A 58 -17.78 1.66 -12.19
CA GLU A 58 -18.46 2.85 -11.62
C GLU A 58 -19.83 3.12 -12.26
N GLU A 59 -20.00 2.82 -13.54
CA GLU A 59 -21.24 3.11 -14.30
C GLU A 59 -22.22 1.92 -14.37
N ASP A 60 -21.89 0.79 -13.74
CA ASP A 60 -22.61 -0.48 -13.87
C ASP A 60 -23.02 -1.05 -12.50
N GLU A 61 -23.77 -0.27 -11.71
CA GLU A 61 -24.34 -0.79 -10.46
C GLU A 61 -25.40 -1.89 -10.70
N GLU A 62 -25.96 -1.99 -11.92
CA GLU A 62 -27.06 -2.91 -12.24
C GLU A 62 -26.67 -4.10 -13.14
N VAL A 63 -25.55 -4.04 -13.87
CA VAL A 63 -25.12 -5.13 -14.77
C VAL A 63 -23.60 -5.34 -14.71
N ASN A 64 -23.15 -6.41 -14.06
CA ASN A 64 -21.75 -6.85 -14.13
C ASN A 64 -21.44 -7.40 -15.55
N PHE A 65 -21.22 -6.52 -16.53
CA PHE A 65 -20.82 -6.94 -17.89
C PHE A 65 -19.43 -7.60 -17.92
N PHE A 66 -18.62 -7.38 -16.88
CA PHE A 66 -17.28 -7.96 -16.75
C PHE A 66 -17.24 -9.02 -15.66
N GLU A 67 -16.59 -10.15 -15.97
CA GLU A 67 -16.29 -11.16 -14.97
C GLU A 67 -15.35 -10.61 -13.89
N GLN A 68 -15.59 -10.98 -12.64
CA GLN A 68 -14.78 -10.53 -11.51
C GLN A 68 -13.29 -10.91 -11.68
N GLU A 69 -13.01 -12.06 -12.29
CA GLU A 69 -11.64 -12.48 -12.59
C GLU A 69 -10.92 -11.50 -13.51
N VAL A 70 -11.63 -10.89 -14.48
CA VAL A 70 -11.07 -9.85 -15.34
C VAL A 70 -10.72 -8.62 -14.50
N LEU A 71 -11.64 -8.14 -13.66
CA LEU A 71 -11.42 -6.97 -12.81
C LEU A 71 -10.24 -7.17 -11.84
N HIS A 72 -10.07 -8.36 -11.29
CA HIS A 72 -8.97 -8.70 -10.40
C HIS A 72 -7.59 -8.63 -11.08
N THR A 73 -7.52 -8.78 -12.41
CA THR A 73 -6.27 -8.68 -13.18
C THR A 73 -5.91 -7.24 -13.55
N VAL A 74 -6.85 -6.30 -13.44
CA VAL A 74 -6.63 -4.89 -13.76
C VAL A 74 -5.72 -4.25 -12.71
N ASN A 75 -4.56 -3.78 -13.18
CA ASN A 75 -3.56 -3.09 -12.39
C ASN A 75 -3.29 -1.71 -13.01
N THR A 76 -4.04 -0.71 -12.58
CA THR A 76 -3.94 0.68 -13.06
C THR A 76 -3.08 1.51 -12.10
N ASN A 77 -2.34 2.48 -12.65
CA ASN A 77 -1.59 3.43 -11.83
C ASN A 77 -2.53 4.18 -10.86
N GLY A 78 -2.05 4.42 -9.63
CA GLY A 78 -2.81 5.15 -8.61
C GLY A 78 -3.85 4.32 -7.84
N ILE A 79 -4.03 3.04 -8.19
CA ILE A 79 -4.91 2.12 -7.46
C ILE A 79 -4.09 0.93 -6.93
N PRO A 80 -4.29 0.53 -5.65
CA PRO A 80 -3.69 -0.69 -5.13
C PRO A 80 -4.11 -1.95 -5.92
N PRO A 81 -3.28 -3.00 -5.95
CA PRO A 81 -3.64 -4.26 -6.58
C PRO A 81 -4.82 -4.92 -5.84
N TYR A 82 -5.58 -5.76 -6.54
CA TYR A 82 -6.71 -6.52 -5.99
C TYR A 82 -6.35 -7.25 -4.69
N LYS A 83 -5.16 -7.86 -4.67
CA LYS A 83 -4.63 -8.59 -3.51
C LYS A 83 -3.46 -7.82 -2.92
N LEU A 84 -3.73 -7.13 -1.81
CA LEU A 84 -2.70 -6.46 -1.02
C LEU A 84 -2.21 -7.37 0.10
N THR A 85 -0.93 -7.75 0.07
CA THR A 85 -0.32 -8.60 1.10
C THR A 85 0.63 -7.76 1.94
N LEU A 86 0.39 -7.70 3.26
CA LEU A 86 1.14 -6.87 4.20
C LEU A 86 1.68 -7.70 5.36
N LYS A 87 2.74 -7.21 6.00
CA LYS A 87 3.31 -7.77 7.23
C LYS A 87 3.47 -6.68 8.29
N LYS A 88 3.37 -7.07 9.56
CA LYS A 88 3.72 -6.20 10.68
C LYS A 88 5.18 -5.73 10.54
N GLY A 89 5.45 -4.48 10.88
CA GLY A 89 6.77 -3.86 10.76
C GLY A 89 7.12 -3.36 9.36
N ALA A 90 6.35 -3.71 8.33
CA ALA A 90 6.66 -3.26 6.98
C ALA A 90 6.46 -1.74 6.82
N PRO A 91 7.37 -1.05 6.10
CA PRO A 91 7.13 0.33 5.68
C PRO A 91 6.11 0.36 4.54
N ILE A 92 5.15 1.28 4.62
CA ILE A 92 4.15 1.56 3.60
C ILE A 92 4.08 3.06 3.31
N MET A 93 3.42 3.43 2.21
CA MET A 93 3.20 4.81 1.83
C MET A 93 1.71 5.03 1.55
N MET A 94 1.17 6.14 2.03
CA MET A 94 -0.21 6.53 1.73
C MET A 94 -0.36 6.93 0.26
N MET A 95 -1.40 6.42 -0.39
CA MET A 95 -1.73 6.73 -1.80
C MET A 95 -2.84 7.78 -1.95
N ARG A 96 -3.61 8.06 -0.89
CA ARG A 96 -4.67 9.08 -0.86
C ARG A 96 -4.65 9.84 0.46
N ASN A 97 -5.12 11.08 0.41
CA ASN A 97 -5.34 11.90 1.60
C ASN A 97 -6.52 11.30 2.39
N LEU A 98 -6.30 10.95 3.66
CA LEU A 98 -7.38 10.46 4.53
C LEU A 98 -8.20 11.61 5.12
N ASN A 99 -7.53 12.67 5.57
CA ASN A 99 -8.15 13.86 6.12
C ASN A 99 -7.15 15.03 5.96
N PRO A 100 -7.54 16.15 5.31
CA PRO A 100 -6.66 17.29 5.11
C PRO A 100 -6.24 18.03 6.38
N GLU A 101 -6.93 17.87 7.52
CA GLU A 101 -6.57 18.56 8.76
C GLU A 101 -5.78 17.64 9.70
N LEU A 102 -6.18 16.38 9.81
CA LEU A 102 -5.69 15.46 10.84
C LEU A 102 -5.17 14.12 10.30
N GLY A 103 -5.33 13.83 9.01
CA GLY A 103 -4.93 12.57 8.39
C GLY A 103 -3.56 12.65 7.73
N PRO A 104 -2.93 11.50 7.44
CA PRO A 104 -1.78 11.49 6.56
C PRO A 104 -2.20 11.83 5.13
N TYR A 105 -1.32 12.56 4.44
CA TYR A 105 -1.47 12.91 3.03
C TYR A 105 -0.84 11.84 2.13
N ASN A 106 -1.13 11.91 0.84
CA ASN A 106 -0.43 11.14 -0.18
C ASN A 106 1.10 11.31 -0.04
N GLY A 107 1.84 10.22 -0.15
CA GLY A 107 3.30 10.20 0.06
C GLY A 107 3.75 10.06 1.52
N THR A 108 2.85 10.14 2.51
CA THR A 108 3.22 9.93 3.92
C THR A 108 3.73 8.51 4.11
N ARG A 109 4.98 8.39 4.61
CA ARG A 109 5.61 7.10 4.91
C ARG A 109 5.23 6.65 6.33
N LEU A 110 4.73 5.43 6.44
CA LEU A 110 4.24 4.83 7.67
C LEU A 110 4.90 3.46 7.92
N ARG A 111 4.97 3.01 9.18
CA ARG A 111 5.32 1.63 9.53
C ARG A 111 4.11 0.92 10.11
N ILE A 112 3.86 -0.31 9.65
CA ILE A 112 2.75 -1.11 10.16
C ILE A 112 3.05 -1.57 11.60
N VAL A 113 2.16 -1.24 12.53
CA VAL A 113 2.21 -1.70 13.92
C VAL A 113 1.36 -2.95 14.12
N GLU A 114 0.16 -2.97 13.55
CA GLU A 114 -0.78 -4.07 13.68
C GLU A 114 -1.69 -4.15 12.45
N LEU A 115 -2.06 -5.38 12.06
CA LEU A 115 -2.98 -5.65 10.97
C LEU A 115 -4.26 -6.27 11.54
N LYS A 116 -5.40 -5.61 11.29
CA LYS A 116 -6.74 -6.10 11.67
C LYS A 116 -7.57 -6.31 10.40
N SER A 117 -8.67 -7.04 10.50
CA SER A 117 -9.45 -7.47 9.32
C SER A 117 -9.90 -6.32 8.40
N HIS A 118 -10.21 -5.15 8.97
CA HIS A 118 -10.76 -4.01 8.21
C HIS A 118 -9.96 -2.70 8.40
N VAL A 119 -8.90 -2.72 9.22
CA VAL A 119 -8.13 -1.54 9.58
C VAL A 119 -6.65 -1.90 9.66
N ILE A 120 -5.81 -1.04 9.11
CA ILE A 120 -4.34 -1.10 9.28
C ILE A 120 -3.96 -0.06 10.32
N HIS A 121 -3.27 -0.50 11.37
CA HIS A 121 -2.70 0.40 12.37
C HIS A 121 -1.23 0.65 12.05
N ALA A 122 -0.86 1.91 11.88
CA ALA A 122 0.48 2.30 11.50
C ALA A 122 0.98 3.52 12.28
N THR A 123 2.30 3.74 12.30
CA THR A 123 2.93 4.95 12.84
C THR A 123 3.54 5.79 11.74
N ILE A 124 3.45 7.12 11.88
CA ILE A 124 4.10 8.06 10.97
C ILE A 124 5.62 8.04 11.20
N MET A 125 6.39 7.76 10.16
CA MET A 125 7.84 7.57 10.29
C MET A 125 8.65 8.87 10.18
N ALA A 126 8.08 9.93 9.60
CA ALA A 126 8.81 11.17 9.30
C ALA A 126 7.93 12.42 9.37
N GLY A 127 8.57 13.59 9.48
CA GLY A 127 7.91 14.90 9.57
C GLY A 127 7.51 15.29 10.99
N GLU A 128 6.79 16.40 11.12
CA GLU A 128 6.36 16.98 12.41
C GLU A 128 5.48 16.02 13.23
N ARG A 129 4.83 15.08 12.55
CA ARG A 129 3.92 14.10 13.15
C ARG A 129 4.58 12.74 13.41
N LYS A 130 5.92 12.63 13.37
CA LYS A 130 6.66 11.39 13.63
C LYS A 130 6.19 10.73 14.95
N GLY A 131 5.99 9.42 14.92
CA GLY A 131 5.54 8.62 16.06
C GLY A 131 4.03 8.65 16.31
N GLN A 132 3.26 9.50 15.65
CA GLN A 132 1.80 9.47 15.78
C GLN A 132 1.21 8.21 15.16
N HIS A 133 0.22 7.63 15.84
CA HIS A 133 -0.52 6.48 15.35
C HIS A 133 -1.67 6.89 14.44
N VAL A 134 -1.86 6.12 13.38
CA VAL A 134 -2.93 6.30 12.40
C VAL A 134 -3.65 4.97 12.18
N LEU A 135 -4.97 5.03 12.07
CA LEU A 135 -5.81 3.92 11.64
C LEU A 135 -6.25 4.18 10.20
N ILE A 136 -5.91 3.25 9.31
CA ILE A 136 -6.24 3.33 7.88
C ILE A 136 -7.40 2.36 7.63
N PRO A 137 -8.62 2.86 7.39
CA PRO A 137 -9.75 2.02 6.98
C PRO A 137 -9.60 1.59 5.51
N ARG A 138 -10.51 0.76 5.02
CA ARG A 138 -10.62 0.52 3.57
C ARG A 138 -11.00 1.84 2.88
N ILE A 139 -10.28 2.18 1.82
CA ILE A 139 -10.48 3.39 1.02
C ILE A 139 -10.93 2.96 -0.36
N VAL A 140 -11.98 3.59 -0.88
CA VAL A 140 -12.42 3.38 -2.27
C VAL A 140 -11.56 4.22 -3.21
N PHE A 141 -11.01 3.56 -4.21
CA PHE A 141 -10.30 4.12 -5.34
C PHE A 141 -11.16 4.00 -6.60
N ILE A 142 -11.07 5.00 -7.46
CA ILE A 142 -11.75 5.03 -8.76
C ILE A 142 -10.68 5.35 -9.78
N SER A 143 -10.59 4.56 -10.85
CA SER A 143 -9.60 4.77 -11.90
C SER A 143 -9.99 5.96 -12.76
N ASP A 144 -9.01 6.72 -13.22
CA ASP A 144 -9.26 7.81 -14.14
C ASP A 144 -9.79 7.24 -15.48
N GLY A 145 -11.00 7.66 -15.86
CA GLY A 145 -11.68 7.18 -17.06
C GLY A 145 -11.05 7.61 -18.38
N ASP A 146 -10.02 8.46 -18.35
CA ASP A 146 -9.24 8.85 -19.53
C ASP A 146 -8.12 7.85 -19.86
N SER A 147 -7.93 6.80 -19.04
CA SER A 147 -6.97 5.75 -19.35
C SER A 147 -7.43 4.97 -20.58
N ARG A 148 -6.72 5.13 -21.70
CA ARG A 148 -6.92 4.35 -22.94
C ARG A 148 -6.75 2.83 -22.78
N GLU A 149 -6.43 2.36 -21.57
CA GLU A 149 -6.12 0.97 -21.27
C GLU A 149 -7.37 0.12 -21.08
N PHE A 150 -8.46 0.68 -20.53
CA PHE A 150 -9.69 -0.07 -20.27
C PHE A 150 -10.93 0.76 -20.65
N PRO A 151 -11.98 0.13 -21.22
CA PRO A 151 -13.19 0.83 -21.64
C PRO A 151 -14.14 1.16 -20.48
N PHE A 152 -13.69 1.07 -19.23
CA PHE A 152 -14.49 1.25 -18.02
C PHE A 152 -13.68 1.91 -16.91
N ARG A 153 -14.38 2.46 -15.91
CA ARG A 153 -13.78 2.95 -14.67
C ARG A 153 -13.86 1.89 -13.59
N LEU A 154 -12.71 1.40 -13.14
CA LEU A 154 -12.59 0.48 -12.03
C LEU A 154 -12.84 1.22 -10.71
N ARG A 155 -13.79 0.73 -9.94
CA ARG A 155 -14.01 1.10 -8.52
C ARG A 155 -13.50 -0.04 -7.65
N ARG A 156 -12.55 0.24 -6.77
CA ARG A 156 -11.84 -0.74 -5.92
C ARG A 156 -11.74 -0.31 -4.46
#